data_AF-A0A1E3WEG0-F1
#
_entry.id   AF-A0A1E3WEG0-F1
#
_cell.length_a   1.000
_cell.length_b   1.000
_cell.length_c   1.000
_cell.angle_alpha   90.00
_cell.angle_beta   90.00
_cell.angle_gamma   90.00
#
_symmetry.space_group_name_H-M   'P 1'
#
loop_
_entity.id
_entity.type
_entity.pdbx_description
1 polymer ?
#
loop_
_entity_poly.entity_id
_entity_poly.type
_entity_poly.pdbx_seq_one_letter_code
_entity_poly.pdbx_strand_id
1 'polypeptide(L)' 'MTIGSDKFELFTKDEGAFVEKTEDEAKLVGALKAGSSMTIQGRSARGTNTSDNYSLSGTTDALERIAKECSG' A
#
# COMPACT_ATOMS: atom_id res chain seq x y z
N MET A 1 2.72 5.42 4.74
CA MET A 1 1.65 4.41 4.58
C MET A 1 1.75 3.39 5.70
N THR A 2 0.63 2.91 6.24
CA THR A 2 0.63 1.90 7.31
C THR A 2 -0.23 0.72 6.89
N ILE A 3 0.24 -0.50 7.06
CA ILE A 3 -0.54 -1.73 6.84
C ILE A 3 -0.52 -2.54 8.13
N GLY A 4 -1.68 -2.68 8.77
CA GLY A 4 -1.78 -3.29 10.09
C GLY A 4 -0.88 -2.57 11.11
N SER A 5 0.21 -3.21 11.51
CA SER A 5 1.22 -2.67 12.43
C SER A 5 2.48 -2.16 11.72
N ASP A 6 2.66 -2.48 10.44
CA ASP A 6 3.84 -2.10 9.66
C ASP A 6 3.69 -0.71 9.07
N LYS A 7 4.72 0.12 9.22
CA LYS A 7 4.80 1.45 8.59
C LYS A 7 5.81 1.41 7.46
N PHE A 8 5.37 1.88 6.30
CA PHE A 8 6.17 2.03 5.10
C PHE A 8 6.23 3.50 4.70
N GLU A 9 7.44 3.99 4.48
CA GLU A 9 7.68 5.30 3.89
C GLU A 9 7.72 5.15 2.37
N LEU A 10 6.77 5.81 1.71
CA LEU A 10 6.70 5.87 0.26
C LEU A 10 7.18 7.25 -0.17
N PHE A 11 7.96 7.31 -1.24
CA PHE A 11 8.25 8.56 -1.94
C PHE A 11 7.37 8.64 -3.17
N THR A 12 6.76 9.81 -3.31
CA THR A 12 6.02 10.19 -4.49
C THR A 12 7.00 10.70 -5.54
N LYS A 13 7.01 10.08 -6.71
CA LYS A 13 7.72 10.57 -7.90
C LYS A 13 6.71 10.74 -9.03
N ASP A 14 6.57 11.96 -9.51
CA ASP A 14 5.55 12.37 -10.47
C ASP A 14 4.13 12.06 -9.96
N GLU A 15 3.48 11.02 -10.49
CA GLU A 15 2.14 10.55 -10.10
C GLU A 15 2.16 9.18 -9.39
N GLY A 16 3.34 8.56 -9.24
CA GLY A 16 3.49 7.25 -8.61
C GLY A 16 4.06 7.35 -7.20
N ALA A 17 3.63 6.45 -6.31
CA ALA A 17 4.22 6.26 -4.98
C ALA A 17 5.02 4.96 -4.97
N PHE A 18 6.30 5.06 -4.60
CA PHE A 18 7.26 3.96 -4.68
C PHE A 18 7.97 3.76 -3.34
N VAL A 19 8.52 2.56 -3.13
CA VAL A 19 9.35 2.16 -1.97
C VAL A 19 10.83 2.10 -2.36
N GLU A 20 11.72 2.59 -1.50
CA GLU A 20 13.06 3.10 -1.92
C GLU A 20 14.00 1.93 -2.11
N LYS A 21 13.67 0.89 -1.36
CA LYS A 21 14.38 -0.36 -1.30
C LYS A 21 13.44 -1.44 -1.77
N THR A 22 13.97 -2.30 -2.64
CA THR A 22 13.32 -3.55 -3.05
C THR A 22 13.02 -4.46 -1.85
N GLU A 23 13.80 -4.38 -0.78
CA GLU A 23 13.53 -5.10 0.48
C GLU A 23 12.24 -4.63 1.17
N ASP A 24 11.95 -3.33 1.10
CA ASP A 24 10.70 -2.77 1.60
C ASP A 24 9.52 -3.13 0.70
N GLU A 25 9.75 -3.35 -0.60
CA GLU A 25 8.73 -3.85 -1.53
C GLU A 25 8.27 -5.27 -1.16
N ALA A 26 9.21 -6.19 -0.91
CA ALA A 26 8.87 -7.55 -0.48
C ALA A 26 8.14 -7.56 0.87
N LYS A 27 8.56 -6.71 1.81
CA LYS A 27 7.87 -6.54 3.11
C LYS A 27 6.49 -5.92 2.94
N LEU A 28 6.35 -4.92 2.07
CA LEU A 28 5.07 -4.27 1.78
C LEU A 28 4.09 -5.28 1.17
N VAL A 29 4.51 -6.08 0.20
CA VAL A 29 3.70 -7.16 -0.38
C VAL A 29 3.34 -8.21 0.68
N GLY A 30 4.30 -8.58 1.55
CA GLY A 30 4.05 -9.49 2.66
C GLY A 30 3.02 -8.93 3.66
N ALA A 31 3.17 -7.67 4.04
CA ALA A 31 2.25 -6.97 4.94
C ALA A 31 0.88 -6.76 4.30
N LEU A 32 0.80 -6.52 3.00
CA LEU A 32 -0.46 -6.46 2.25
C LEU A 32 -1.18 -7.80 2.22
N LYS A 33 -0.43 -8.92 2.09
CA LYS A 33 -0.99 -10.27 2.13
C LYS A 33 -1.43 -10.71 3.52
N ALA A 34 -0.70 -10.29 4.56
CA ALA A 34 -0.95 -10.69 5.95
C ALA A 34 -1.87 -9.71 6.71
N GLY A 35 -1.91 -8.45 6.29
CA GLY A 35 -2.61 -7.36 6.98
C GLY A 35 -4.07 -7.25 6.56
N SER A 36 -4.93 -6.88 7.52
CA SER A 36 -6.38 -6.74 7.32
C SER A 36 -6.84 -5.29 7.14
N SER A 37 -5.94 -4.30 7.24
CA SER A 37 -6.26 -2.88 7.03
C SER A 37 -5.03 -2.08 6.62
N MET A 38 -5.22 -1.10 5.73
CA MET A 38 -4.19 -0.21 5.23
C MET A 38 -4.64 1.24 5.36
N THR A 39 -3.84 2.06 6.03
CA THR A 39 -4.09 3.49 6.17
C THR A 39 -3.05 4.26 5.36
N ILE A 40 -3.50 5.01 4.37
CA ILE A 40 -2.70 5.99 3.66
C ILE A 40 -2.99 7.35 4.27
N GLN A 41 -1.96 8.00 4.78
CA GLN A 41 -2.03 9.39 5.19
C GLN A 41 -1.18 10.18 4.24
N GLY A 42 -1.82 11.08 3.50
CA GLY A 42 -1.18 11.95 2.53
C GLY A 42 -1.67 13.37 2.70
N ARG A 43 -0.89 14.33 2.22
CA ARG A 43 -1.36 15.71 2.10
C ARG A 43 -1.66 15.94 0.62
N SER A 44 -2.92 16.16 0.30
CA SER A 44 -3.34 16.47 -1.06
C SER A 44 -2.66 17.76 -1.52
N ALA A 45 -2.43 17.89 -2.83
CA ALA A 45 -1.86 19.10 -3.43
C ALA A 45 -2.67 20.39 -3.11
N ARG A 46 -3.93 20.24 -2.66
CA ARG A 46 -4.81 21.33 -2.22
C ARG A 46 -4.57 21.75 -0.76
N GLY A 47 -3.61 21.12 -0.06
CA GLY A 47 -3.28 21.40 1.34
C GLY A 47 -4.12 20.63 2.36
N THR A 48 -5.02 19.75 1.91
CA THR A 48 -5.87 18.94 2.78
C THR A 48 -5.12 17.69 3.20
N ASN A 49 -5.03 17.44 4.50
CA ASN A 49 -4.57 16.14 5.00
C ASN A 49 -5.68 15.12 4.73
N THR A 50 -5.42 14.16 3.86
CA THR A 50 -6.31 13.03 3.58
C THR A 50 -5.78 11.81 4.32
N SER A 51 -6.66 11.17 5.07
CA SER A 51 -6.38 9.89 5.71
C SER A 51 -7.36 8.89 5.16
N ASP A 52 -6.89 8.11 4.20
CA ASP A 52 -7.67 7.08 3.51
C ASP A 52 -7.41 5.74 4.21
N ASN A 53 -8.45 5.20 4.86
CA ASN A 53 -8.37 3.90 5.51
C ASN A 53 -9.05 2.85 4.65
N TYR A 54 -8.25 1.98 4.04
CA TYR A 54 -8.69 0.86 3.22
C TYR A 54 -8.75 -0.40 4.10
N SER A 55 -9.92 -1.03 4.15
CA SER A 55 -10.04 -2.34 4.79
C SER A 55 -9.44 -3.38 3.87
N LEU A 56 -8.44 -4.12 4.37
CA LEU A 56 -7.83 -5.23 3.65
C LEU A 56 -8.50 -6.58 3.95
N SER A 57 -9.62 -6.60 4.66
CA SER A 57 -10.37 -7.81 5.06
C SER A 57 -10.94 -8.66 3.90
N GLY A 58 -10.57 -8.37 2.65
CA GLY A 58 -10.76 -9.23 1.48
C GLY A 58 -9.65 -9.06 0.44
N THR A 59 -8.55 -8.39 0.80
CA THR A 59 -7.52 -8.00 -0.14
C THR A 59 -6.50 -9.08 -0.36
N THR A 60 -6.44 -10.13 0.47
CA THR A 60 -5.78 -11.39 0.09
C THR A 60 -6.38 -11.91 -1.22
N ASP A 61 -7.71 -11.95 -1.33
CA ASP A 61 -8.41 -12.38 -2.55
C ASP A 61 -8.16 -11.40 -3.72
N ALA A 62 -8.18 -10.10 -3.45
CA ALA A 62 -7.87 -9.07 -4.45
C ALA A 62 -6.41 -9.10 -4.91
N LEU A 63 -5.44 -9.34 -4.02
CA LEU A 63 -4.02 -9.47 -4.34
C LEU A 63 -3.72 -10.79 -5.05
N GLU A 64 -4.40 -11.88 -4.69
CA GLU A 64 -4.35 -13.12 -5.45
C GLU A 64 -4.89 -12.92 -6.87
N ARG A 65 -5.99 -12.17 -7.01
CA ARG A 65 -6.50 -11.75 -8.33
C ARG A 65 -5.51 -10.85 -9.06
N ILE A 66 -4.99 -9.79 -8.47
CA ILE A 66 -4.02 -8.90 -9.12
C ILE A 66 -2.74 -9.64 -9.50
N ALA A 67 -2.23 -10.53 -8.66
CA ALA A 67 -1.07 -11.37 -8.99
C ALA A 67 -1.36 -12.31 -10.16
N LYS A 68 -2.59 -12.85 -10.23
CA LYS A 68 -3.05 -13.67 -11.35
C LYS A 68 -3.21 -12.88 -12.64
N GLU A 69 -3.72 -11.65 -12.57
CA GLU A 69 -3.92 -10.77 -13.73
C GLU A 69 -2.61 -10.10 -14.20
N CYS A 70 -1.66 -9.83 -13.29
CA CYS A 70 -0.34 -9.26 -13.61
C CYS A 70 0.68 -10.32 -14.09
N SER A 71 0.27 -11.59 -14.15
CA SER A 71 1.03 -12.68 -14.79
C SER A 71 0.55 -12.98 -16.22
N GLY A 72 -0.22 -12.08 -16.82
CA GLY A 72 -0.73 -12.16 -18.20
C GLY A 72 0.14 -11.41 -19.21
#